data_AF-A0A4U0WUL6-F1
#
_entry.id   AF-A0A4U0WUL6-F1
#
_cell.length_a   1.000
_cell.length_b   1.000
_cell.length_c   1.000
_cell.angle_alpha   90.00
_cell.angle_beta   90.00
_cell.angle_gamma   90.00
#
_symmetry.space_group_name_H-M   'P 1'
#
loop_
_entity.id
_entity.type
_entity.pdbx_description
1 polymer ?
#
loop_
_entity_poly.entity_id
_entity_poly.type
_entity_poly.pdbx_seq_one_letter_code
_entity_poly.pdbx_strand_id
1 'polypeptide(L)'
;MSTSSPSSSTYSSPSSSAPPKTDLIVLCCHAIYARGPNSSVLNNPHDESQWHLQPFQRGEHETFMQHIAASFAYITTSTAHERTVLVISGGATRRGEGVGISEARSYLHAYCDGQTQTRVGAAGVNVDAETLLSEGQVLLEEYATDSLQNLLFSIVRFRRAVGTWPRMITVVTHAFKAERFLDLHAPAIHWPPDRIRASHFLRSTLQTLPSKHLPSSSSSIVILVSYPAHPALINNSPSNPGTSLASTLLAESTNAILPFAANPYASGPILAGKRVARGWRLVHLGGIVFAGLGDAVWRLLRWQGPERFGERLPWEEEGDWA
;
A
#
# COMPACT_ATOMS: atom_id res chain seq x y z
N MET A 1 45.51 49.58 -26.59
CA MET A 1 44.29 48.76 -26.67
C MET A 1 44.61 47.45 -25.98
N SER A 2 44.18 47.31 -24.73
CA SER A 2 44.44 46.13 -23.89
C SER A 2 43.13 45.37 -23.76
N THR A 3 43.08 44.13 -24.22
CA THR A 3 41.92 43.25 -24.06
C THR A 3 42.30 42.09 -23.15
N SER A 4 41.81 42.17 -21.91
CA SER A 4 41.83 41.10 -20.91
C SER A 4 40.89 39.97 -21.31
N SER A 5 41.37 38.73 -21.22
CA SER A 5 40.53 37.52 -21.31
C SER A 5 40.02 37.17 -19.92
N PRO A 6 38.72 36.89 -19.71
CA PRO A 6 38.26 36.39 -18.42
C PRO A 6 38.48 34.88 -18.34
N SER A 7 39.08 34.46 -17.24
CA SER A 7 39.24 33.07 -16.81
C SER A 7 37.87 32.42 -16.60
N SER A 8 37.67 31.25 -17.19
CA SER A 8 36.51 30.39 -16.93
C SER A 8 36.60 29.82 -15.53
N SER A 9 35.76 30.31 -14.61
CA SER A 9 35.54 29.69 -13.33
C SER A 9 34.70 28.42 -13.52
N THR A 10 35.31 27.27 -13.30
CA THR A 10 34.61 25.99 -13.16
C THR A 10 33.80 26.01 -11.86
N TYR A 11 32.53 26.41 -11.97
CA TYR A 11 31.56 26.22 -10.89
C TYR A 11 31.27 24.72 -10.79
N SER A 12 31.92 24.05 -9.83
CA SER A 12 31.53 22.69 -9.44
C SER A 12 30.31 22.79 -8.54
N SER A 13 29.12 22.55 -9.08
CA SER A 13 27.92 22.40 -8.27
C SER A 13 27.97 21.06 -7.53
N PRO A 14 27.66 21.01 -6.21
CA PRO A 14 27.55 19.76 -5.49
C PRO A 14 26.22 19.10 -5.87
N SER A 15 26.21 18.20 -6.86
CA SER A 15 25.02 17.38 -7.15
C SER A 15 24.93 16.23 -6.15
N SER A 16 24.49 16.53 -4.94
CA SER A 16 23.93 15.50 -4.05
C SER A 16 22.45 15.30 -4.40
N SER A 17 22.15 14.72 -5.56
CA SER A 17 20.78 14.32 -5.88
C SER A 17 20.42 13.11 -5.01
N ALA A 18 19.28 13.17 -4.33
CA ALA A 18 18.74 12.04 -3.56
C ALA A 18 18.73 10.75 -4.40
N PRO A 19 18.92 9.57 -3.79
CA PRO A 19 18.97 8.33 -4.55
C PRO A 19 17.64 8.09 -5.29
N PRO A 20 17.68 7.43 -6.46
CA PRO A 20 16.46 7.15 -7.22
C PRO A 20 15.51 6.28 -6.39
N LYS A 21 14.22 6.63 -6.40
CA LYS A 21 13.18 5.81 -5.78
C LYS A 21 13.03 4.53 -6.59
N THR A 22 13.22 3.38 -5.95
CA THR A 22 13.17 2.06 -6.60
C THR A 22 12.16 1.11 -5.96
N ASP A 23 11.70 1.40 -4.75
CA ASP A 23 10.92 0.48 -3.94
C ASP A 23 9.53 1.03 -3.69
N LEU A 24 8.51 0.20 -3.92
CA LEU A 24 7.10 0.54 -3.71
C LEU A 24 6.55 -0.25 -2.52
N ILE A 25 6.02 0.43 -1.52
CA ILE A 25 5.13 -0.16 -0.52
C ILE A 25 3.70 0.12 -0.92
N VAL A 26 2.87 -0.92 -1.00
CA VAL A 26 1.43 -0.80 -1.22
C VAL A 26 0.70 -1.09 0.08
N LEU A 27 0.23 -0.05 0.77
CA LEU A 27 -0.68 -0.19 1.90
C LEU A 27 -2.10 -0.38 1.37
N CYS A 28 -2.56 -1.63 1.34
CA CYS A 28 -3.89 -1.98 0.86
C CYS A 28 -4.93 -1.66 1.92
N CYS A 29 -5.81 -0.71 1.61
CA CYS A 29 -6.93 -0.41 2.49
C CYS A 29 -8.00 -1.50 2.48
N HIS A 30 -8.80 -1.49 3.54
CA HIS A 30 -9.93 -2.41 3.66
C HIS A 30 -11.16 -1.81 4.33
N ALA A 31 -11.06 -0.62 4.91
CA ALA A 31 -12.14 0.02 5.67
C ALA A 31 -11.97 1.54 5.60
N ILE A 32 -12.97 2.28 6.10
CA ILE A 32 -12.93 3.74 6.14
C ILE A 32 -12.88 4.18 7.60
N TYR A 33 -11.84 4.92 7.97
CA TYR A 33 -11.80 5.63 9.25
C TYR A 33 -12.75 6.85 9.19
N ALA A 34 -13.79 6.81 10.01
CA ALA A 34 -14.87 7.78 10.12
C ALA A 34 -14.43 8.94 11.01
N ARG A 35 -13.49 9.75 10.51
CA ARG A 35 -13.00 10.93 11.22
C ARG A 35 -14.15 11.89 11.54
N GLY A 36 -14.25 12.31 12.80
CA GLY A 36 -15.20 13.33 13.23
C GLY A 36 -14.91 14.70 12.60
N PRO A 37 -15.87 15.64 12.65
CA PRO A 37 -15.66 17.00 12.15
C PRO A 37 -14.55 17.71 12.95
N ASN A 38 -13.66 18.38 12.23
CA ASN A 38 -12.47 19.10 12.74
C ASN A 38 -11.38 18.19 13.36
N SER A 39 -10.15 18.70 13.46
CA SER A 39 -9.04 18.07 14.19
C SER A 39 -9.35 18.10 15.69
N SER A 40 -10.26 17.23 16.11
CA SER A 40 -10.77 17.10 17.46
C SER A 40 -9.89 16.13 18.25
N VAL A 41 -9.62 16.42 19.52
CA VAL A 41 -9.00 15.47 20.47
C VAL A 41 -9.83 14.19 20.65
N LEU A 42 -11.09 14.18 20.19
CA LEU A 42 -11.98 13.03 20.23
C LEU A 42 -11.75 12.05 19.06
N ASN A 43 -10.99 12.44 18.04
CA ASN A 43 -10.63 11.55 16.95
C ASN A 43 -9.66 10.50 17.49
N ASN A 44 -10.08 9.24 17.39
CA ASN A 44 -9.38 8.08 17.90
C ASN A 44 -9.47 6.93 16.90
N PRO A 45 -8.43 6.69 16.09
CA PRO A 45 -8.43 5.55 15.18
C PRO A 45 -8.26 4.20 15.90
N HIS A 46 -7.97 4.18 17.22
CA HIS A 46 -8.05 2.99 18.07
C HIS A 46 -9.46 2.75 18.65
N ASP A 47 -10.43 3.63 18.39
CA ASP A 47 -11.83 3.41 18.72
C ASP A 47 -12.55 2.78 17.52
N GLU A 48 -12.97 1.52 17.66
CA GLU A 48 -13.70 0.79 16.61
C GLU A 48 -14.93 1.55 16.08
N SER A 49 -15.63 2.28 16.96
CA SER A 49 -16.84 3.01 16.59
C SER A 49 -16.59 4.11 15.57
N GLN A 50 -15.33 4.53 15.42
CA GLN A 50 -14.87 5.48 14.43
C GLN A 50 -14.39 4.82 13.14
N TRP A 51 -14.80 3.57 12.87
CA TRP A 51 -14.54 2.89 11.61
C TRP A 51 -15.85 2.43 10.96
N HIS A 52 -16.00 2.72 9.67
CA HIS A 52 -17.05 2.11 8.86
C HIS A 52 -16.64 0.68 8.48
N LEU A 53 -17.13 -0.28 9.26
CA LEU A 53 -16.82 -1.71 9.15
C LEU A 53 -17.99 -2.51 8.58
N GLN A 54 -17.70 -3.47 7.71
CA GLN A 54 -18.65 -4.52 7.33
C GLN A 54 -18.72 -5.53 8.48
N PRO A 55 -19.78 -6.36 8.58
CA PRO A 55 -19.93 -7.30 9.71
C PRO A 55 -18.70 -8.18 9.96
N PHE A 56 -18.04 -8.66 8.90
CA PHE A 56 -16.83 -9.49 9.01
C PHE A 56 -15.56 -8.71 9.36
N GLN A 57 -15.60 -7.37 9.36
CA GLN A 57 -14.46 -6.50 9.65
C GLN A 57 -14.46 -5.98 11.09
N ARG A 58 -15.48 -6.32 11.88
CA ARG A 58 -15.51 -5.99 13.31
C ARG A 58 -14.28 -6.58 14.01
N GLY A 59 -13.68 -5.84 14.93
CA GLY A 59 -12.44 -6.15 15.62
C GLY A 59 -11.17 -5.89 14.82
N GLU A 60 -11.24 -5.56 13.52
CA GLU A 60 -10.05 -5.45 12.66
C GLU A 60 -9.40 -4.06 12.66
N HIS A 61 -10.01 -3.05 13.29
CA HIS A 61 -9.49 -1.67 13.33
C HIS A 61 -8.04 -1.57 13.84
N GLU A 62 -7.71 -2.33 14.89
CA GLU A 62 -6.33 -2.41 15.40
C GLU A 62 -5.36 -3.02 14.38
N THR A 63 -5.80 -4.01 13.60
CA THR A 63 -5.00 -4.58 12.51
C THR A 63 -4.75 -3.52 11.42
N PHE A 64 -5.74 -2.69 11.09
CA PHE A 64 -5.57 -1.58 10.15
C PHE A 64 -4.56 -0.56 10.68
N MET A 65 -4.65 -0.20 11.97
CA MET A 65 -3.70 0.70 12.61
C MET A 65 -2.27 0.14 12.65
N GLN A 66 -2.11 -1.16 12.87
CA GLN A 66 -0.81 -1.82 12.78
C GLN A 66 -0.23 -1.74 11.37
N HIS A 67 -1.03 -1.99 10.33
CA HIS A 67 -0.60 -1.83 8.94
C HIS A 67 -0.18 -0.38 8.62
N ILE A 68 -0.96 0.60 9.08
CA ILE A 68 -0.66 2.02 8.92
C ILE A 68 0.67 2.36 9.61
N ALA A 69 0.79 2.10 10.91
CA ALA A 69 1.98 2.42 11.70
C ALA A 69 3.25 1.81 11.12
N ALA A 70 3.16 0.54 10.71
CA ALA A 70 4.21 -0.19 10.05
C ALA A 70 4.70 0.44 8.74
N SER A 71 3.78 0.78 7.84
CA SER A 71 4.11 1.37 6.55
C SER A 71 4.84 2.69 6.73
N PHE A 72 4.36 3.54 7.65
CA PHE A 72 5.02 4.81 7.98
C PHE A 72 6.36 4.62 8.69
N ALA A 73 6.45 3.68 9.63
CA ALA A 73 7.71 3.34 10.30
C ALA A 73 8.77 2.88 9.30
N TYR A 74 8.42 2.05 8.32
CA TYR A 74 9.39 1.61 7.32
C TYR A 74 9.95 2.77 6.51
N ILE A 75 9.09 3.66 6.01
CA ILE A 75 9.54 4.80 5.19
C ILE A 75 10.17 5.93 6.03
N THR A 76 10.33 5.78 7.34
CA THR A 76 10.92 6.83 8.20
C THR A 76 12.12 6.35 8.98
N THR A 77 12.24 5.04 9.23
CA THR A 77 13.28 4.45 10.08
C THR A 77 14.16 3.44 9.35
N SER A 78 13.72 2.91 8.21
CA SER A 78 14.51 1.94 7.44
C SER A 78 15.72 2.60 6.79
N THR A 79 16.83 1.89 6.67
CA THR A 79 17.98 2.36 5.87
C THR A 79 17.64 2.48 4.38
N ALA A 80 16.56 1.85 3.91
CA ALA A 80 16.07 1.94 2.53
C ALA A 80 15.00 3.04 2.33
N HIS A 81 14.69 3.86 3.34
CA HIS A 81 13.59 4.83 3.28
C HIS A 81 13.75 5.85 2.14
N GLU A 82 14.97 6.33 1.89
CA GLU A 82 15.25 7.31 0.84
C GLU A 82 14.93 6.78 -0.57
N ARG A 83 14.89 5.45 -0.77
CA ARG A 83 14.57 4.79 -2.04
C ARG A 83 13.14 4.30 -2.14
N THR A 84 12.38 4.40 -1.05
CA THR A 84 11.04 3.82 -0.93
C THR A 84 9.96 4.88 -1.07
N VAL A 85 8.88 4.53 -1.77
CA VAL A 85 7.63 5.30 -1.83
C VAL A 85 6.51 4.44 -1.26
N LEU A 86 5.73 5.01 -0.35
CA LEU A 86 4.49 4.42 0.15
C LEU A 86 3.31 4.89 -0.69
N VAL A 87 2.57 3.96 -1.28
CA VAL A 87 1.25 4.22 -1.85
C VAL A 87 0.20 3.64 -0.91
N ILE A 88 -0.66 4.50 -0.37
CA ILE A 88 -1.88 4.09 0.34
C ILE A 88 -2.98 3.94 -0.71
N SER A 89 -3.55 2.74 -0.86
CA SER A 89 -4.43 2.42 -1.99
C SER A 89 -5.78 1.88 -1.54
N GLY A 90 -6.83 2.57 -2.00
CA GLY A 90 -8.22 2.24 -1.77
C GLY A 90 -9.13 3.43 -2.06
N GLY A 91 -10.14 3.21 -2.88
CA GLY A 91 -11.08 4.23 -3.33
C GLY A 91 -12.29 4.40 -2.42
N ALA A 92 -13.23 5.23 -2.85
CA ALA A 92 -14.46 5.50 -2.11
C ALA A 92 -15.48 4.36 -2.29
N THR A 93 -15.28 3.25 -1.57
CA THR A 93 -16.04 2.00 -1.75
C THR A 93 -17.42 2.01 -1.10
N ARG A 94 -17.75 3.01 -0.29
CA ARG A 94 -19.01 3.16 0.46
C ARG A 94 -19.85 4.36 0.05
N ARG A 95 -19.71 4.85 -1.19
CA ARG A 95 -20.51 5.97 -1.73
C ARG A 95 -22.02 5.72 -1.62
N GLY A 96 -22.46 4.48 -1.81
CA GLY A 96 -23.87 4.09 -1.65
C GLY A 96 -24.41 4.24 -0.23
N GLU A 97 -23.53 4.31 0.77
CA GLU A 97 -23.86 4.53 2.18
C GLU A 97 -23.69 6.00 2.59
N GLY A 98 -23.50 6.91 1.63
CA GLY A 98 -23.25 8.34 1.89
C GLY A 98 -21.81 8.68 2.29
N VAL A 99 -20.90 7.70 2.34
CA VAL A 99 -19.49 7.90 2.70
C VAL A 99 -18.68 8.16 1.44
N GLY A 100 -18.36 9.44 1.18
CA GLY A 100 -17.69 9.88 -0.05
C GLY A 100 -16.16 9.86 -0.02
N ILE A 101 -15.56 9.78 1.17
CA ILE A 101 -14.10 9.74 1.32
C ILE A 101 -13.53 8.41 0.81
N SER A 102 -12.34 8.44 0.21
CA SER A 102 -11.62 7.25 -0.18
C SER A 102 -11.06 6.52 1.04
N GLU A 103 -10.94 5.19 0.95
CA GLU A 103 -10.28 4.42 2.00
C GLU A 103 -8.83 4.92 2.22
N ALA A 104 -8.09 5.22 1.14
CA ALA A 104 -6.72 5.71 1.20
C ALA A 104 -6.58 7.03 1.96
N ARG A 105 -7.46 8.00 1.69
CA ARG A 105 -7.48 9.27 2.42
C ARG A 105 -7.82 9.06 3.90
N SER A 106 -8.76 8.16 4.18
CA SER A 106 -9.15 7.85 5.56
C SER A 106 -8.02 7.19 6.36
N TYR A 107 -7.19 6.35 5.73
CA TYR A 107 -6.02 5.74 6.36
C TYR A 107 -4.92 6.79 6.67
N LEU A 108 -4.73 7.76 5.78
CA LEU A 108 -3.86 8.91 6.06
C LEU A 108 -4.39 9.74 7.25
N HIS A 109 -5.69 9.98 7.33
CA HIS A 109 -6.30 10.64 8.49
C HIS A 109 -6.09 9.85 9.78
N ALA A 110 -6.26 8.52 9.73
CA ALA A 110 -6.03 7.64 10.87
C ALA A 110 -4.56 7.70 11.34
N TYR A 111 -3.60 7.75 10.42
CA TYR A 111 -2.20 8.00 10.78
C TYR A 111 -2.03 9.33 11.53
N CYS A 112 -2.53 10.43 10.99
CA CYS A 112 -2.37 11.77 11.58
C CYS A 112 -3.02 11.89 12.97
N ASP A 113 -4.25 11.35 13.13
CA ASP A 113 -4.95 11.39 14.40
C ASP A 113 -4.31 10.44 15.44
N GLY A 114 -3.85 9.25 15.02
CA GLY A 114 -3.13 8.32 15.90
C GLY A 114 -1.79 8.87 16.41
N GLN A 115 -1.05 9.60 15.56
CA GLN A 115 0.15 10.33 15.98
C GLN A 115 -0.18 11.35 17.07
N THR A 116 -1.26 12.11 16.91
CA THR A 116 -1.69 13.13 17.89
C THR A 116 -1.97 12.54 19.27
N GLN A 117 -2.48 11.31 19.35
CA GLN A 117 -2.74 10.62 20.62
C GLN A 117 -1.46 10.15 21.32
N THR A 118 -0.49 9.64 20.57
CA THR A 118 0.81 9.23 21.13
C THR A 118 1.65 10.41 21.64
N ARG A 119 1.40 11.63 21.13
CA ARG A 119 2.06 12.88 21.55
C ARG A 119 1.69 13.36 22.95
N VAL A 120 0.67 12.79 23.60
CA VAL A 120 0.28 13.17 24.97
C VAL A 120 1.29 12.69 26.03
N GLY A 121 2.40 12.02 25.65
CA GLY A 121 3.41 11.58 26.62
C GLY A 121 4.85 11.30 26.17
N ALA A 122 5.27 11.49 24.91
CA ALA A 122 6.65 11.17 24.50
C ALA A 122 7.22 12.10 23.40
N ALA A 123 8.49 12.48 23.55
CA ALA A 123 9.30 13.27 22.62
C ALA A 123 9.76 12.45 21.39
N GLY A 124 8.82 11.86 20.66
CA GLY A 124 9.10 11.11 19.43
C GLY A 124 9.41 12.01 18.23
N VAL A 125 10.24 11.51 17.31
CA VAL A 125 10.52 12.14 16.01
C VAL A 125 9.19 12.36 15.28
N ASN A 126 8.86 13.63 15.06
CA ASN A 126 7.61 14.02 14.44
C ASN A 126 7.74 13.89 12.91
N VAL A 127 7.20 12.81 12.35
CA VAL A 127 7.11 12.69 10.89
C VAL A 127 5.81 13.33 10.46
N ASP A 128 5.94 14.53 9.92
CA ASP A 128 4.83 15.28 9.35
C ASP A 128 4.35 14.62 8.04
N ALA A 129 3.11 14.14 8.04
CA ALA A 129 2.51 13.50 6.88
C ALA A 129 2.41 14.46 5.69
N GLU A 130 2.23 15.76 5.94
CA GLU A 130 2.18 16.77 4.88
C GLU A 130 3.54 16.92 4.20
N THR A 131 4.62 16.93 4.98
CA THR A 131 5.99 16.90 4.45
C THR A 131 6.19 15.66 3.56
N LEU A 132 5.87 14.46 4.06
CA LEU A 132 6.00 13.22 3.28
C LEU A 132 5.18 13.20 1.98
N LEU A 133 4.00 13.81 1.98
CA LEU A 133 3.18 13.99 0.78
C LEU A 133 3.83 14.97 -0.21
N SER A 134 4.35 16.10 0.30
CA SER A 134 4.97 17.14 -0.51
C SER A 134 6.27 16.67 -1.19
N GLU A 135 7.00 15.78 -0.52
CA GLU A 135 8.22 15.15 -1.02
C GLU A 135 7.93 13.96 -1.94
N GLY A 136 6.67 13.56 -2.09
CA GLY A 136 6.27 12.42 -2.91
C GLY A 136 6.68 11.06 -2.33
N GLN A 137 7.06 11.01 -1.05
CA GLN A 137 7.42 9.78 -0.34
C GLN A 137 6.18 9.00 0.11
N VAL A 138 5.06 9.71 0.36
CA VAL A 138 3.72 9.13 0.50
C VAL A 138 2.85 9.59 -0.65
N LEU A 139 2.11 8.68 -1.26
CA LEU A 139 1.16 8.94 -2.33
C LEU A 139 -0.18 8.29 -1.98
N LEU A 140 -1.27 8.92 -2.42
CA LEU A 140 -2.60 8.34 -2.35
C LEU A 140 -3.03 7.81 -3.72
N GLU A 141 -3.59 6.62 -3.72
CA GLU A 141 -4.30 6.00 -4.82
C GLU A 141 -5.77 5.80 -4.36
N GLU A 142 -6.69 6.58 -4.93
CA GLU A 142 -8.05 6.75 -4.42
C GLU A 142 -9.13 6.18 -5.35
N TYR A 143 -8.74 5.32 -6.30
CA TYR A 143 -9.66 4.74 -7.28
C TYR A 143 -9.80 3.23 -7.15
N ALA A 144 -8.87 2.52 -6.50
CA ALA A 144 -8.97 1.08 -6.37
C ALA A 144 -10.22 0.64 -5.59
N THR A 145 -10.98 -0.27 -6.19
CA THR A 145 -12.19 -0.84 -5.60
C THR A 145 -12.05 -2.32 -5.29
N ASP A 146 -10.89 -2.93 -5.53
CA ASP A 146 -10.56 -4.31 -5.19
C ASP A 146 -9.04 -4.49 -5.05
N SER A 147 -8.60 -5.70 -4.69
CA SER A 147 -7.19 -6.01 -4.45
C SER A 147 -6.32 -6.02 -5.70
N LEU A 148 -6.85 -6.36 -6.89
CA LEU A 148 -6.08 -6.27 -8.13
C LEU A 148 -5.80 -4.80 -8.45
N GLN A 149 -6.83 -3.96 -8.33
CA GLN A 149 -6.71 -2.52 -8.52
C GLN A 149 -5.77 -1.89 -7.49
N ASN A 150 -5.80 -2.35 -6.23
CA ASN A 150 -4.84 -1.88 -5.23
C ASN A 150 -3.39 -2.08 -5.70
N LEU A 151 -3.08 -3.23 -6.29
CA LEU A 151 -1.75 -3.51 -6.84
C LEU A 151 -1.48 -2.67 -8.11
N LEU A 152 -2.31 -2.84 -9.14
CA LEU A 152 -2.06 -2.27 -10.46
C LEU A 152 -2.10 -0.73 -10.45
N PHE A 153 -3.05 -0.13 -9.75
CA PHE A 153 -3.16 1.33 -9.69
C PHE A 153 -2.03 1.93 -8.84
N SER A 154 -1.54 1.21 -7.82
CA SER A 154 -0.36 1.66 -7.05
C SER A 154 0.91 1.66 -7.90
N ILE A 155 1.10 0.64 -8.75
CA ILE A 155 2.22 0.59 -9.72
C ILE A 155 2.14 1.79 -10.68
N VAL A 156 0.96 2.06 -11.23
CA VAL A 156 0.74 3.22 -12.10
C VAL A 156 0.95 4.54 -11.34
N ARG A 157 0.49 4.62 -10.09
CA ARG A 157 0.64 5.81 -9.24
C ARG A 157 2.10 6.10 -8.92
N PHE A 158 2.90 5.06 -8.65
CA PHE A 158 4.35 5.14 -8.50
C PHE A 158 5.01 5.63 -9.78
N ARG A 159 4.75 4.98 -10.93
CA ARG A 159 5.33 5.36 -12.23
C ARG A 159 5.06 6.81 -12.61
N ARG A 160 3.89 7.32 -12.24
CA ARG A 160 3.49 8.72 -12.45
C ARG A 160 4.26 9.70 -11.58
N ALA A 161 4.59 9.32 -10.35
CA ALA A 161 5.33 10.19 -9.43
C ALA A 161 6.85 10.11 -9.64
N VAL A 162 7.36 8.91 -9.90
CA VAL A 162 8.80 8.63 -9.89
C VAL A 162 9.41 8.66 -11.30
N GLY A 163 8.63 8.37 -12.34
CA GLY A 163 9.14 8.32 -13.71
C GLY A 163 9.67 6.95 -14.16
N THR A 164 9.85 6.01 -13.24
CA THR A 164 10.28 4.61 -13.52
C THR A 164 9.29 3.61 -12.94
N TRP A 165 9.38 2.34 -13.36
CA TRP A 165 8.63 1.25 -12.73
C TRP A 165 9.32 0.80 -11.45
N PRO A 166 8.59 0.40 -10.40
CA PRO A 166 9.23 -0.05 -9.17
C PRO A 166 10.04 -1.32 -9.41
N ARG A 167 11.23 -1.40 -8.83
CA ARG A 167 12.08 -2.60 -8.87
C ARG A 167 11.52 -3.66 -7.93
N MET A 168 11.04 -3.27 -6.76
CA MET A 168 10.48 -4.18 -5.74
C MET A 168 9.15 -3.65 -5.21
N ILE A 169 8.18 -4.54 -5.03
CA ILE A 169 6.88 -4.23 -4.41
C ILE A 169 6.76 -4.98 -3.07
N THR A 170 6.46 -4.25 -2.00
CA THR A 170 6.03 -4.84 -0.72
C THR A 170 4.57 -4.52 -0.48
N VAL A 171 3.71 -5.53 -0.53
CA VAL A 171 2.26 -5.39 -0.27
C VAL A 171 1.99 -5.54 1.23
N VAL A 172 1.45 -4.50 1.87
CA VAL A 172 0.99 -4.55 3.26
C VAL A 172 -0.51 -4.83 3.26
N THR A 173 -0.89 -6.01 3.73
CA THR A 173 -2.28 -6.49 3.78
C THR A 173 -2.43 -7.61 4.83
N HIS A 174 -3.66 -8.11 5.04
CA HIS A 174 -3.87 -9.24 5.95
C HIS A 174 -3.20 -10.51 5.42
N ALA A 175 -2.70 -11.37 6.32
CA ALA A 175 -1.98 -12.59 5.94
C ALA A 175 -2.82 -13.50 5.03
N PHE A 176 -4.11 -13.66 5.32
CA PHE A 176 -5.02 -14.49 4.51
C PHE A 176 -5.22 -13.97 3.08
N LYS A 177 -4.82 -12.73 2.77
CA LYS A 177 -4.89 -12.13 1.42
C LYS A 177 -3.59 -12.27 0.64
N ALA A 178 -2.50 -12.73 1.26
CA ALA A 178 -1.18 -12.76 0.64
C ALA A 178 -1.16 -13.62 -0.63
N GLU A 179 -1.75 -14.82 -0.56
CA GLU A 179 -1.84 -15.78 -1.68
C GLU A 179 -2.41 -15.12 -2.94
N ARG A 180 -3.57 -14.45 -2.86
CA ARG A 180 -4.13 -13.81 -4.06
C ARG A 180 -3.25 -12.71 -4.66
N PHE A 181 -2.44 -12.01 -3.88
CA PHE A 181 -1.54 -10.99 -4.45
C PHE A 181 -0.37 -11.63 -5.20
N LEU A 182 0.22 -12.67 -4.60
CA LEU A 182 1.44 -13.30 -5.13
C LEU A 182 1.13 -14.32 -6.24
N ASP A 183 0.05 -15.09 -6.09
CA ASP A 183 -0.23 -16.25 -6.94
C ASP A 183 -1.31 -15.96 -8.00
N LEU A 184 -2.09 -14.88 -7.83
CA LEU A 184 -3.12 -14.48 -8.80
C LEU A 184 -2.82 -13.11 -9.43
N HIS A 185 -2.76 -12.04 -8.63
CA HIS A 185 -2.68 -10.66 -9.15
C HIS A 185 -1.36 -10.37 -9.85
N ALA A 186 -0.22 -10.68 -9.22
CA ALA A 186 1.10 -10.48 -9.84
C ALA A 186 1.23 -11.24 -11.17
N PRO A 187 0.91 -12.55 -11.25
CA PRO A 187 0.90 -13.29 -12.51
C PRO A 187 -0.07 -12.72 -13.55
N ALA A 188 -1.24 -12.21 -13.15
CA ALA A 188 -2.21 -11.62 -14.06
C ALA A 188 -1.70 -10.35 -14.76
N ILE A 189 -0.77 -9.64 -14.14
CA ILE A 189 -0.14 -8.44 -14.72
C ILE A 189 1.31 -8.71 -15.14
N HIS A 190 1.74 -9.96 -15.24
CA HIS A 190 3.12 -10.35 -15.58
C HIS A 190 4.18 -9.71 -14.66
N TRP A 191 3.84 -9.46 -13.39
CA TRP A 191 4.82 -8.94 -12.45
C TRP A 191 5.82 -10.05 -12.08
N PRO A 192 7.15 -9.79 -12.12
CA PRO A 192 8.13 -10.82 -11.80
C PRO A 192 8.01 -11.30 -10.35
N PRO A 193 7.98 -12.61 -10.09
CA PRO A 193 7.69 -13.17 -8.76
C PRO A 193 8.77 -12.86 -7.71
N ASP A 194 10.01 -12.62 -8.14
CA ASP A 194 11.14 -12.19 -7.31
C ASP A 194 11.12 -10.68 -6.98
N ARG A 195 10.23 -9.92 -7.61
CA ARG A 195 10.07 -8.47 -7.46
C ARG A 195 8.81 -8.07 -6.70
N ILE A 196 8.15 -9.01 -6.03
CA ILE A 196 7.00 -8.75 -5.17
C ILE A 196 7.04 -9.64 -3.92
N ARG A 197 6.63 -9.07 -2.79
CA ARG A 197 6.45 -9.79 -1.53
C ARG A 197 5.27 -9.25 -0.75
N ALA A 198 4.66 -10.09 0.08
CA ALA A 198 3.65 -9.68 1.03
C ALA A 198 4.27 -9.51 2.43
N SER A 199 3.85 -8.45 3.13
CA SER A 199 4.15 -8.21 4.53
C SER A 199 2.84 -8.20 5.29
N HIS A 200 2.75 -9.02 6.32
CA HIS A 200 1.63 -9.07 7.25
C HIS A 200 2.19 -8.98 8.66
N PHE A 201 1.48 -8.30 9.55
CA PHE A 201 1.93 -8.15 10.92
C PHE A 201 1.34 -9.23 11.81
N LEU A 202 2.22 -9.92 12.53
CA LEU A 202 1.86 -10.86 13.58
C LEU A 202 2.03 -10.16 14.93
N ARG A 203 0.97 -10.12 15.73
CA ARG A 203 0.94 -9.53 17.08
C ARG A 203 1.94 -10.17 18.05
N SER A 204 2.47 -11.36 17.74
CA SER A 204 3.21 -12.22 18.67
C SER A 204 4.71 -11.93 18.81
N THR A 205 5.32 -11.02 18.05
CA THR A 205 6.77 -10.75 18.16
C THR A 205 7.14 -9.65 19.18
N LEU A 206 6.30 -9.45 20.21
CA LEU A 206 6.65 -8.69 21.41
C LEU A 206 6.96 -9.59 22.63
N GLN A 207 6.96 -10.92 22.49
CA GLN A 207 7.39 -11.83 23.55
C GLN A 207 8.87 -12.21 23.43
N THR A 208 9.68 -11.49 24.21
CA THR A 208 10.89 -11.94 24.92
C THR A 208 11.90 -12.79 24.15
N LEU A 209 12.93 -12.14 23.58
CA LEU A 209 14.26 -12.73 23.57
C LEU A 209 14.83 -12.68 25.01
N PRO A 210 15.52 -13.73 25.49
CA PRO A 210 16.07 -13.75 26.84
C PRO A 210 17.09 -12.62 27.02
N SER A 211 16.83 -11.79 28.02
CA SER A 211 17.66 -10.64 28.41
C SER A 211 19.03 -11.13 28.91
N LYS A 212 20.01 -11.19 28.02
CA LYS A 212 21.45 -11.21 28.30
C LYS A 212 22.14 -10.80 27.00
N HIS A 213 22.67 -9.57 26.99
CA HIS A 213 23.27 -8.84 25.86
C HIS A 213 22.33 -7.91 25.06
N LEU A 214 21.94 -6.78 25.67
CA LEU A 214 21.62 -5.56 24.92
C LEU A 214 22.63 -4.46 25.30
N PRO A 215 23.28 -3.78 24.34
CA PRO A 215 23.94 -2.50 24.58
C PRO A 215 22.90 -1.41 24.86
N SER A 216 23.25 -0.45 25.70
CA SER A 216 22.41 0.67 26.13
C SER A 216 22.26 1.73 25.03
N SER A 217 21.28 1.56 24.15
CA SER A 217 20.54 2.63 23.45
C SER A 217 19.40 2.01 22.63
N SER A 218 18.23 1.83 23.25
CA SER A 218 17.10 1.16 22.60
C SER A 218 16.30 2.12 21.72
N SER A 219 16.65 2.17 20.44
CA SER A 219 15.70 2.49 19.37
C SER A 219 15.06 1.18 18.93
N SER A 220 13.77 0.98 19.24
CA SER A 220 13.02 -0.21 18.83
C SER A 220 12.92 -0.27 17.31
N ILE A 221 13.77 -1.08 16.68
CA ILE A 221 13.67 -1.44 15.26
C ILE A 221 12.45 -2.35 15.09
N VAL A 222 11.42 -1.85 14.42
CA VAL A 222 10.30 -2.67 13.93
C VAL A 222 10.81 -3.41 12.69
N ILE A 223 11.25 -4.67 12.86
CA ILE A 223 11.64 -5.52 11.74
C ILE A 223 10.36 -5.95 11.00
N LEU A 224 10.17 -5.47 9.77
CA LEU A 224 9.23 -6.09 8.82
C LEU A 224 9.70 -7.52 8.57
N VAL A 225 9.02 -8.50 9.15
CA VAL A 225 9.28 -9.89 8.77
C VAL A 225 8.49 -10.17 7.50
N SER A 226 9.17 -10.08 6.36
CA SER A 226 8.66 -10.61 5.10
C SER A 226 8.87 -12.13 5.10
N TYR A 227 7.80 -12.90 4.95
CA TYR A 227 7.87 -14.34 4.81
C TYR A 227 7.50 -14.73 3.37
N PRO A 228 8.21 -15.70 2.75
CA PRO A 228 7.66 -16.44 1.62
C PRO A 228 6.39 -17.15 2.10
N ALA A 229 5.35 -17.15 1.27
CA ALA A 229 4.05 -17.72 1.61
C ALA A 229 4.18 -19.21 2.01
N HIS A 230 4.21 -19.50 3.32
CA HIS A 230 4.22 -20.85 3.85
C HIS A 230 2.90 -21.08 4.62
N PRO A 231 2.14 -22.14 4.34
CA PRO A 231 0.80 -22.34 4.91
C PRO A 231 0.76 -22.50 6.45
N ALA A 232 1.90 -22.66 7.10
CA ALA A 232 2.00 -22.91 8.55
C ALA A 232 1.90 -21.65 9.43
N LEU A 233 1.96 -20.43 8.87
CA LEU A 233 1.97 -19.16 9.65
C LEU A 233 0.65 -18.39 9.62
N ILE A 234 -0.35 -18.87 8.88
CA ILE A 234 -1.69 -18.27 8.78
C ILE A 234 -2.43 -18.28 10.15
N ASN A 235 -2.03 -19.17 11.07
CA ASN A 235 -2.66 -19.35 12.38
C ASN A 235 -2.46 -18.20 13.38
N ASN A 236 -1.62 -17.20 13.09
CA ASN A 236 -1.29 -16.11 14.02
C ASN A 236 -1.83 -14.73 13.59
N SER A 237 -2.64 -14.63 12.54
CA SER A 237 -3.43 -13.41 12.32
C SER A 237 -4.51 -13.33 13.41
N PRO A 238 -4.71 -12.17 14.07
CA PRO A 238 -5.80 -12.04 15.03
C PRO A 238 -7.11 -12.23 14.27
N SER A 239 -7.70 -13.41 14.37
CA SER A 239 -9.08 -13.61 13.95
C SER A 239 -9.98 -12.83 14.90
N ASN A 240 -10.83 -11.96 14.34
CA ASN A 240 -11.95 -11.32 15.03
C ASN A 240 -12.60 -12.30 16.03
N PRO A 241 -12.83 -11.90 17.30
CA PRO A 241 -13.44 -12.76 18.32
C PRO A 241 -14.83 -13.31 17.95
N GLY A 242 -15.47 -12.80 16.88
CA GLY A 242 -16.72 -13.31 16.32
C GLY A 242 -16.61 -14.22 15.08
N THR A 243 -15.44 -14.38 14.45
CA THR A 243 -15.27 -15.22 13.25
C THR A 243 -14.02 -16.08 13.35
N SER A 244 -14.19 -17.40 13.27
CA SER A 244 -13.07 -18.35 13.24
C SER A 244 -12.13 -18.12 12.05
N LEU A 245 -10.84 -18.41 12.20
CA LEU A 245 -9.88 -18.40 11.10
C LEU A 245 -10.38 -19.22 9.89
N ALA A 246 -10.97 -20.39 10.14
CA ALA A 246 -11.56 -21.23 9.11
C ALA A 246 -12.66 -20.51 8.31
N SER A 247 -13.55 -19.77 8.99
CA SER A 247 -14.58 -18.96 8.31
C SER A 247 -13.98 -17.81 7.51
N THR A 248 -12.91 -17.17 7.99
CA THR A 248 -12.21 -16.11 7.26
C THR A 248 -11.54 -16.66 5.99
N LEU A 249 -10.87 -17.81 6.09
CA LEU A 249 -10.22 -18.46 4.95
C LEU A 249 -11.25 -18.98 3.93
N LEU A 250 -12.36 -19.55 4.40
CA LEU A 250 -13.45 -19.97 3.52
C LEU A 250 -14.09 -18.78 2.81
N ALA A 251 -14.32 -17.67 3.53
CA ALA A 251 -14.84 -16.44 2.94
C ALA A 251 -13.86 -15.85 1.92
N GLU A 252 -12.56 -15.82 2.20
CA GLU A 252 -11.54 -15.38 1.26
C GLU A 252 -11.48 -16.27 0.01
N SER A 253 -11.51 -17.58 0.21
CA SER A 253 -11.51 -18.56 -0.88
C SER A 253 -12.69 -18.35 -1.82
N THR A 254 -13.91 -18.30 -1.26
CA THR A 254 -15.16 -18.20 -2.02
C THR A 254 -15.38 -16.82 -2.64
N ASN A 255 -15.01 -15.74 -1.95
CA ASN A 255 -15.34 -14.39 -2.36
C ASN A 255 -14.23 -13.68 -3.14
N ALA A 256 -13.00 -14.20 -3.11
CA ALA A 256 -11.84 -13.60 -3.77
C ALA A 256 -11.03 -14.64 -4.56
N ILE A 257 -10.44 -15.66 -3.94
CA ILE A 257 -9.51 -16.59 -4.62
C ILE A 257 -10.19 -17.25 -5.84
N LEU A 258 -11.32 -17.93 -5.64
CA LEU A 258 -12.01 -18.63 -6.72
C LEU A 258 -12.49 -17.67 -7.83
N PRO A 259 -13.14 -16.52 -7.51
CA PRO A 259 -13.50 -15.55 -8.54
C PRO A 259 -12.32 -14.96 -9.32
N PHE A 260 -11.20 -14.65 -8.66
CA PHE A 260 -10.01 -14.12 -9.34
C PHE A 260 -9.28 -15.21 -10.13
N ALA A 261 -9.24 -16.46 -9.65
CA ALA A 261 -8.66 -17.58 -10.40
C ALA A 261 -9.44 -17.84 -11.69
N ALA A 262 -10.78 -17.74 -11.65
CA ALA A 262 -11.63 -17.90 -12.82
C ALA A 262 -11.59 -16.69 -13.76
N ASN A 263 -11.38 -15.49 -13.22
CA ASN A 263 -11.32 -14.25 -13.99
C ASN A 263 -10.32 -13.27 -13.33
N PRO A 264 -9.04 -13.30 -13.75
CA PRO A 264 -7.96 -12.57 -13.08
C PRO A 264 -8.14 -11.06 -13.07
N TYR A 265 -8.96 -10.52 -13.98
CA TYR A 265 -9.15 -9.08 -14.17
C TYR A 265 -10.44 -8.55 -13.54
N ALA A 266 -11.11 -9.37 -12.73
CA ALA A 266 -12.31 -9.02 -11.98
C ALA A 266 -13.46 -8.49 -12.86
N SER A 267 -13.59 -9.02 -14.08
CA SER A 267 -14.69 -8.73 -15.02
C SER A 267 -15.81 -9.76 -14.95
N GLY A 268 -15.61 -10.89 -14.25
CA GLY A 268 -16.65 -11.89 -13.99
C GLY A 268 -17.76 -11.36 -13.07
N PRO A 269 -18.95 -11.98 -13.06
CA PRO A 269 -20.17 -11.40 -12.45
C PRO A 269 -20.02 -11.08 -10.96
N ILE A 270 -19.30 -11.91 -10.19
CA ILE A 270 -19.09 -11.70 -8.75
C ILE A 270 -18.26 -10.44 -8.49
N LEU A 271 -17.09 -10.33 -9.14
CA LEU A 271 -16.16 -9.24 -8.89
C LEU A 271 -16.58 -7.95 -9.61
N ALA A 272 -17.12 -8.04 -10.83
CA ALA A 272 -17.70 -6.91 -11.54
C ALA A 272 -18.91 -6.34 -10.78
N GLY A 273 -19.76 -7.17 -10.20
CA GLY A 273 -20.86 -6.74 -9.33
C GLY A 273 -20.36 -5.96 -8.12
N LYS A 274 -19.29 -6.44 -7.45
CA LYS A 274 -18.64 -5.71 -6.35
C LYS A 274 -18.09 -4.35 -6.79
N ARG A 275 -17.43 -4.30 -7.95
CA ARG A 275 -16.93 -3.05 -8.56
C ARG A 275 -18.07 -2.05 -8.77
N VAL A 276 -19.16 -2.48 -9.41
CA VAL A 276 -20.34 -1.64 -9.65
C VAL A 276 -20.96 -1.14 -8.35
N ALA A 277 -21.11 -2.00 -7.34
CA ALA A 277 -21.62 -1.62 -6.02
C ALA A 277 -20.74 -0.57 -5.32
N ARG A 278 -19.43 -0.61 -5.58
CA ARG A 278 -18.43 0.38 -5.11
C ARG A 278 -18.33 1.62 -6.01
N GLY A 279 -19.23 1.74 -7.00
CA GLY A 279 -19.30 2.86 -7.93
C GLY A 279 -18.25 2.85 -9.04
N TRP A 280 -17.50 1.76 -9.23
CA TRP A 280 -16.48 1.67 -10.28
C TRP A 280 -17.10 1.76 -11.67
N ARG A 281 -16.48 2.58 -12.52
CA ARG A 281 -16.81 2.75 -13.94
C ARG A 281 -15.52 2.96 -14.73
N LEU A 282 -15.46 2.50 -15.98
CA LEU A 282 -14.29 2.69 -16.84
C LEU A 282 -13.90 4.16 -17.04
N VAL A 283 -14.86 5.09 -16.93
CA VAL A 283 -14.59 6.54 -16.97
C VAL A 283 -13.63 6.99 -15.86
N HIS A 284 -13.56 6.29 -14.72
CA HIS A 284 -12.60 6.59 -13.65
C HIS A 284 -11.15 6.38 -14.09
N LEU A 285 -10.89 5.55 -15.11
CA LEU A 285 -9.56 5.48 -15.71
C LEU A 285 -9.11 6.84 -16.24
N GLY A 286 -10.02 7.72 -16.68
CA GLY A 286 -9.71 9.10 -17.07
C GLY A 286 -9.00 9.91 -15.97
N GLY A 287 -9.29 9.66 -14.70
CA GLY A 287 -8.58 10.25 -13.55
C GLY A 287 -7.22 9.62 -13.26
N ILE A 288 -6.95 8.45 -13.86
CA ILE A 288 -5.70 7.69 -13.74
C ILE A 288 -4.77 7.99 -14.95
N VAL A 289 -5.32 8.42 -16.10
CA VAL A 289 -4.64 8.63 -17.40
C VAL A 289 -3.74 9.86 -17.46
N PHE A 290 -2.45 9.62 -17.75
CA PHE A 290 -1.46 10.62 -18.16
C PHE A 290 -0.55 10.06 -19.27
N ALA A 291 0.14 10.94 -19.98
CA ALA A 291 1.15 10.59 -20.97
C ALA A 291 2.27 9.74 -20.35
N GLY A 292 2.80 8.76 -21.10
CA GLY A 292 4.01 8.03 -20.74
C GLY A 292 3.86 6.66 -20.05
N LEU A 293 2.65 6.08 -19.95
CA LEU A 293 2.47 4.69 -19.48
C LEU A 293 2.77 3.61 -20.53
N GLY A 294 2.71 3.97 -21.81
CA GLY A 294 2.80 3.02 -22.93
C GLY A 294 1.46 2.33 -23.23
N ASP A 295 1.29 1.93 -24.48
CA ASP A 295 0.00 1.42 -24.99
C ASP A 295 -0.40 0.06 -24.38
N ALA A 296 0.56 -0.80 -24.08
CA ALA A 296 0.29 -2.10 -23.46
C ALA A 296 -0.32 -1.94 -22.06
N VAL A 297 0.22 -1.04 -21.22
CA VAL A 297 -0.35 -0.73 -19.90
C VAL A 297 -1.74 -0.11 -20.05
N TRP A 298 -1.96 0.71 -21.08
CA TRP A 298 -3.26 1.27 -21.39
C TRP A 298 -4.32 0.22 -21.75
N ARG A 299 -3.92 -0.84 -22.44
CA ARG A 299 -4.79 -1.96 -22.78
C ARG A 299 -5.01 -2.87 -21.57
N LEU A 300 -3.97 -3.13 -20.75
CA LEU A 300 -4.08 -3.88 -19.50
C LEU A 300 -5.10 -3.24 -18.54
N LEU A 301 -5.04 -1.92 -18.35
CA LEU A 301 -5.98 -1.19 -17.47
C LEU A 301 -7.45 -1.30 -17.91
N ARG A 302 -7.69 -1.61 -19.20
CA ARG A 302 -9.03 -1.79 -19.78
C ARG A 302 -9.38 -3.26 -20.00
N TRP A 303 -8.47 -4.19 -19.71
CA TRP A 303 -8.65 -5.59 -20.00
C TRP A 303 -9.81 -6.18 -19.19
N GLN A 304 -10.68 -6.92 -19.86
CA GLN A 304 -11.89 -7.53 -19.29
C GLN A 304 -11.98 -9.04 -19.58
N GLY A 305 -10.99 -9.65 -20.22
CA GLY A 305 -11.03 -11.08 -20.53
C GLY A 305 -10.90 -11.95 -19.27
N PRO A 306 -11.45 -13.17 -19.23
CA PRO A 306 -10.92 -14.18 -18.33
C PRO A 306 -9.53 -14.67 -18.78
N GLU A 307 -9.21 -14.58 -20.08
CA GLU A 307 -7.91 -14.94 -20.61
C GLU A 307 -6.82 -13.97 -20.15
N ARG A 308 -5.60 -14.50 -19.98
CA ARG A 308 -4.44 -13.69 -19.62
C ARG A 308 -4.16 -12.64 -20.68
N PHE A 309 -3.78 -11.45 -20.23
CA PHE A 309 -3.35 -10.36 -21.06
C PHE A 309 -2.17 -10.79 -21.94
N GLY A 310 -2.29 -10.64 -23.26
CA GLY A 310 -1.35 -11.26 -24.21
C GLY A 310 -0.14 -10.40 -24.59
N GLU A 311 -0.12 -9.13 -24.22
CA GLU A 311 0.97 -8.23 -24.62
C GLU A 311 2.05 -8.13 -23.56
N ARG A 312 3.28 -7.89 -24.03
CA ARG A 312 4.43 -7.65 -23.16
C ARG A 312 4.28 -6.31 -22.44
N LEU A 313 4.52 -6.33 -21.14
CA LEU A 313 4.43 -5.19 -20.24
C LEU A 313 5.83 -4.64 -19.92
N PRO A 314 5.96 -3.33 -19.65
CA PRO A 314 7.25 -2.67 -19.57
C PRO A 314 8.09 -3.05 -18.32
N TRP A 315 7.50 -3.76 -17.36
CA TRP A 315 8.22 -4.29 -16.20
C TRP A 315 8.75 -5.71 -16.41
N GLU A 316 8.47 -6.34 -17.55
CA GLU A 316 9.01 -7.64 -17.96
C GLU A 316 10.45 -7.54 -18.53
N GLU A 317 11.01 -6.33 -18.65
CA GLU A 317 12.39 -6.13 -19.10
C GLU A 317 13.38 -6.38 -17.95
N GLU A 318 14.19 -7.44 -18.09
CA GLU A 318 15.45 -7.60 -17.38
C GLU A 318 16.53 -6.78 -18.11
N GLY A 319 17.06 -5.75 -17.46
CA GLY A 319 18.22 -4.99 -17.94
C GLY A 319 18.04 -3.48 -17.88
N ASP A 320 19.10 -2.81 -17.46
CA ASP A 320 19.29 -1.35 -17.41
C ASP A 320 18.52 -0.55 -16.34
N TRP A 321 18.59 -1.01 -15.08
CA TRP A 321 18.19 -0.19 -13.92
C TRP A 321 19.38 0.27 -13.05
N ALA A 322 20.55 0.47 -13.68
CA ALA A 322 21.77 0.97 -13.04
C ALA A 322 21.71 2.49 -12.83
#